data_AF-A0A1I9WIF3-F1
#
_entry.id   AF-A0A1I9WIF3-F1
#
_cell.length_a   1.000
_cell.length_b   1.000
_cell.length_c   1.000
_cell.angle_alpha   90.00
_cell.angle_beta   90.00
_cell.angle_gamma   90.00
#
_symmetry.space_group_name_H-M   'P 1'
#
loop_
_entity.id
_entity.type
_entity.pdbx_description
1 polymer ?
#
loop_
_entity_poly.entity_id
_entity_poly.type
_entity_poly.pdbx_seq_one_letter_code
_entity_poly.pdbx_strand_id
1 'polypeptide(L)'
;DYHLLLLPSMLRQLVPQMYISFFLHIPFPSSELLRCLPRRKEILEGALGADLIGFQSPSYSRHFVSCCTRILGFPSDIIGVETNVTKVTVGIFPIGINAAAVEKAAFENPLVDEKVDALTRLYGGIKIIVGRDRLDTLRGVSQKLIAFERFLADFPQWQDKVVLIQVTSPTSIEGEAEDSGNRITNKISELVANINGTYGSLSFSPIQHFPQYLSQPEYLALLRAADIGLITSVRDGMNTPSLT
;
A
#
# COMPACT_ATOMS: atom_id res chain seq x y z
N ASP A 1 5.32 -13.42 5.31
CA ASP A 1 4.89 -12.09 5.77
C ASP A 1 4.72 -12.05 7.29
N TYR A 2 4.43 -10.87 7.87
CA TYR A 2 4.57 -10.59 9.31
C TYR A 2 3.84 -11.55 10.27
N HIS A 3 2.70 -12.12 9.87
CA HIS A 3 1.97 -13.13 10.66
C HIS A 3 2.82 -14.36 11.01
N LEU A 4 3.84 -14.66 10.21
CA LEU A 4 4.66 -15.87 10.30
C LEU A 4 6.09 -15.56 10.72
N LEU A 5 6.35 -14.44 11.40
CA LEU A 5 7.71 -14.06 11.83
C LEU A 5 8.39 -15.10 12.72
N LEU A 6 7.63 -15.93 13.46
CA LEU A 6 8.17 -16.98 14.32
C LEU A 6 8.44 -18.30 13.58
N LEU A 7 7.82 -18.49 12.41
CA LEU A 7 7.82 -19.76 11.70
C LEU A 7 9.22 -20.21 11.25
N PRO A 8 10.14 -19.35 10.76
CA PRO A 8 11.45 -19.80 10.31
C PRO A 8 12.24 -20.53 11.40
N SER A 9 12.26 -20.00 12.63
CA SER A 9 12.93 -20.66 13.76
C SER A 9 12.27 -21.99 14.14
N MET A 10 10.94 -22.08 14.14
CA MET A 10 10.22 -23.33 14.44
C MET A 10 10.55 -24.42 13.42
N LEU A 11 10.56 -24.04 12.14
CA LEU A 11 10.92 -24.92 11.03
C LEU A 11 12.37 -25.39 11.13
N ARG A 12 13.30 -24.50 11.48
CA ARG A 12 14.72 -24.83 11.69
C ARG A 12 14.92 -25.84 12.83
N GLN A 13 14.16 -25.71 13.92
CA GLN A 13 14.23 -26.66 15.04
C GLN A 13 13.75 -28.06 14.65
N LEU A 14 12.74 -28.16 13.79
CA LEU A 14 12.21 -29.44 13.30
C LEU A 14 13.12 -30.06 12.23
N VAL A 15 13.63 -29.26 11.30
CA VAL A 15 14.48 -29.71 10.18
C VAL A 15 15.68 -28.76 10.02
N PRO A 16 16.81 -29.04 10.69
CA PRO A 16 17.97 -28.13 10.71
C PRO A 16 18.58 -27.81 9.34
N GLN A 17 18.53 -28.77 8.41
CA GLN A 17 19.15 -28.67 7.07
C GLN A 17 18.22 -28.08 5.99
N MET A 18 17.02 -27.61 6.36
CA MET A 18 16.08 -27.06 5.39
C MET A 18 16.53 -25.67 4.91
N TYR A 19 16.45 -25.40 3.61
CA TYR A 19 16.63 -24.04 3.11
C TYR A 19 15.37 -23.23 3.35
N ILE A 20 15.47 -22.15 4.13
CA ILE A 20 14.36 -21.31 4.56
C ILE A 20 14.60 -19.88 4.08
N SER A 21 13.65 -19.35 3.31
CA SER A 21 13.63 -17.94 2.91
C SER A 21 12.37 -17.28 3.48
N PHE A 22 12.53 -16.10 4.07
CA PHE A 22 11.44 -15.30 4.57
C PHE A 22 11.40 -13.94 3.88
N PHE A 23 10.22 -13.52 3.44
CA PHE A 23 10.03 -12.21 2.84
C PHE A 23 9.00 -11.39 3.62
N LEU A 24 9.34 -10.15 3.93
CA LEU A 24 8.45 -9.20 4.61
C LEU A 24 7.90 -8.18 3.62
N HIS A 25 6.59 -8.22 3.39
CA HIS A 25 5.96 -7.32 2.43
C HIS A 25 5.70 -5.94 3.01
N ILE A 26 5.49 -5.86 4.32
CA ILE A 26 5.24 -4.61 5.03
C ILE A 26 6.56 -3.88 5.41
N PRO A 27 6.51 -2.58 5.71
CA PRO A 27 7.65 -1.84 6.25
C PRO A 27 8.17 -2.47 7.54
N PHE A 28 9.50 -2.57 7.67
CA PHE A 28 10.12 -2.91 8.96
C PHE A 28 10.36 -1.64 9.80
N PRO A 29 9.93 -1.62 11.07
CA PRO A 29 10.06 -0.44 11.93
C PRO A 29 11.51 -0.23 12.39
N SER A 30 11.83 1.00 12.80
CA SER A 30 13.13 1.31 13.40
C SER A 30 13.30 0.63 14.76
N SER A 31 14.54 0.55 15.25
CA SER A 31 14.85 -0.03 16.57
C SER A 31 14.16 0.66 17.74
N GLU A 32 13.76 1.93 17.59
CA GLU A 32 13.04 2.68 18.62
C GLU A 32 11.60 2.20 18.73
N LEU A 33 10.92 2.03 17.58
CA LEU A 33 9.55 1.54 17.53
C LEU A 33 9.47 0.05 17.89
N LEU A 34 10.39 -0.78 17.38
CA LEU A 34 10.38 -2.21 17.66
C LEU A 34 10.60 -2.50 19.16
N ARG A 35 11.31 -1.62 19.88
CA ARG A 35 11.50 -1.74 21.34
C ARG A 35 10.20 -1.64 22.13
N CYS A 36 9.16 -1.02 21.59
CA CYS A 36 7.85 -0.95 22.23
C CYS A 36 7.13 -2.31 22.26
N LEU A 37 7.52 -3.26 21.42
CA LEU A 37 6.92 -4.61 21.41
C LEU A 37 7.43 -5.43 22.61
N PRO A 38 6.54 -6.03 23.43
CA PRO A 38 6.95 -6.88 24.55
C PRO A 38 7.75 -8.10 24.09
N ARG A 39 7.32 -8.74 22.99
CA ARG A 39 7.93 -9.97 22.42
C ARG A 39 8.93 -9.69 21.29
N ARG A 40 9.64 -8.57 21.38
CA ARG A 40 10.57 -8.11 20.34
C ARG A 40 11.72 -9.08 20.09
N LYS A 41 12.19 -9.80 21.12
CA LYS A 41 13.32 -10.74 20.98
C LYS A 41 12.87 -11.97 20.22
N GLU A 42 11.76 -12.55 20.62
CA GLU A 42 11.18 -13.74 20.00
C GLU A 42 10.84 -13.50 18.53
N ILE A 43 10.32 -12.31 18.20
CA ILE A 43 10.04 -11.93 16.80
C ILE A 43 11.32 -11.89 15.96
N LEU A 44 12.39 -11.27 16.48
CA LEU A 44 13.66 -11.16 15.75
C LEU A 44 14.35 -12.53 15.62
N GLU A 45 14.41 -13.30 16.71
CA GLU A 45 14.98 -14.65 16.72
C GLU A 45 14.18 -15.59 15.81
N GLY A 46 12.86 -15.46 15.82
CA GLY A 46 11.95 -16.16 14.92
C GLY A 46 12.33 -15.97 13.46
N ALA A 47 12.54 -14.72 13.05
CA ALA A 47 12.90 -14.37 11.68
C ALA A 47 14.32 -14.84 11.32
N LEU A 48 15.25 -14.75 12.27
CA LEU A 48 16.64 -15.22 12.12
C LEU A 48 16.79 -16.75 12.01
N GLY A 49 15.70 -17.52 12.08
CA GLY A 49 15.72 -18.93 11.70
C GLY A 49 15.84 -19.18 10.19
N ALA A 50 15.62 -18.14 9.36
CA ALA A 50 15.76 -18.21 7.91
C ALA A 50 17.23 -18.11 7.46
N ASP A 51 17.57 -18.68 6.30
CA ASP A 51 18.87 -18.48 5.65
C ASP A 51 18.92 -17.15 4.90
N LEU A 52 17.78 -16.73 4.36
CA LEU A 52 17.59 -15.47 3.62
C LEU A 52 16.37 -14.72 4.15
N ILE A 53 16.54 -13.44 4.43
CA ILE A 53 15.44 -12.52 4.76
C ILE A 53 15.40 -11.41 3.71
N GLY A 54 14.27 -11.28 3.02
CA GLY A 54 14.05 -10.27 2.00
C GLY A 54 13.13 -9.13 2.44
N PHE A 55 13.47 -7.91 2.03
CA PHE A 55 12.70 -6.68 2.26
C PHE A 55 12.44 -5.92 0.97
N GLN A 56 11.42 -5.04 0.99
CA GLN A 56 11.06 -4.18 -0.14
C GLN A 56 12.05 -3.02 -0.38
N SER A 57 12.72 -2.52 0.66
CA SER A 57 13.53 -1.30 0.60
C SER A 57 14.82 -1.40 1.42
N PRO A 58 15.91 -0.74 1.00
CA PRO A 58 17.15 -0.68 1.77
C PRO A 58 16.99 -0.05 3.17
N SER A 59 15.97 0.79 3.40
CA SER A 59 15.71 1.35 4.73
C SER A 59 15.21 0.28 5.69
N TYR A 60 14.33 -0.61 5.24
CA TYR A 60 13.73 -1.67 6.05
C TYR A 60 14.73 -2.76 6.40
N SER A 61 15.61 -3.14 5.46
CA SER A 61 16.71 -4.07 5.75
C SER A 61 17.68 -3.49 6.78
N ARG A 62 18.08 -2.22 6.65
CA ARG A 62 18.93 -1.53 7.64
C ARG A 62 18.27 -1.46 9.02
N HIS A 63 16.97 -1.20 9.08
CA HIS A 63 16.25 -1.21 10.35
C HIS A 63 16.25 -2.60 11.00
N PHE A 64 16.02 -3.66 10.21
CA PHE A 64 16.06 -5.03 10.70
C PHE A 64 17.44 -5.39 11.26
N VAL A 65 18.50 -5.16 10.49
CA VAL A 65 19.88 -5.40 10.90
C VAL A 65 20.21 -4.62 12.18
N SER A 66 19.84 -3.32 12.23
CA SER A 66 20.03 -2.50 13.43
C SER A 66 19.25 -3.03 14.63
N CYS A 67 18.07 -3.62 14.44
CA CYS A 67 17.30 -4.22 15.52
C CYS A 67 17.98 -5.48 16.05
N CYS A 68 18.46 -6.37 15.17
CA CYS A 68 19.21 -7.56 15.57
C CYS A 68 20.45 -7.19 16.40
N THR A 69 21.24 -6.22 15.95
CA THR A 69 22.44 -5.80 16.69
C THR A 69 22.11 -5.11 18.02
N ARG A 70 21.13 -4.20 18.05
CA ARG A 70 20.82 -3.43 19.28
C ARG A 70 20.01 -4.20 20.32
N ILE A 71 19.16 -5.14 19.90
CA ILE A 71 18.22 -5.83 20.80
C ILE A 71 18.73 -7.23 21.17
N LEU A 72 19.33 -7.95 20.22
CA LEU A 72 19.86 -9.30 20.44
C LEU A 72 21.37 -9.31 20.68
N GLY A 73 22.09 -8.25 20.30
CA GLY A 73 23.55 -8.19 20.44
C GLY A 73 24.31 -8.94 19.34
N PHE A 74 23.61 -9.39 18.28
CA PHE A 74 24.27 -10.11 17.19
C PHE A 74 25.10 -9.18 16.30
N PRO A 75 26.36 -9.55 16.00
CA PRO A 75 27.15 -8.80 15.04
C PRO A 75 26.48 -8.86 13.67
N SER A 76 26.63 -7.79 12.91
CA SER A 76 26.08 -7.67 11.57
C SER A 76 27.07 -6.96 10.66
N ASP A 77 26.96 -7.28 9.38
CA ASP A 77 27.70 -6.63 8.31
C ASP A 77 26.74 -6.16 7.21
N ILE A 78 27.29 -5.81 6.05
CA ILE A 78 26.51 -5.34 4.91
C ILE A 78 25.63 -6.46 4.32
N ILE A 79 26.04 -7.71 4.47
CA ILE A 79 25.43 -8.88 3.82
C ILE A 79 24.36 -9.49 4.72
N GLY A 80 24.45 -9.34 6.04
CA GLY A 80 23.43 -9.84 6.95
C GLY A 80 23.81 -9.84 8.43
N VAL A 81 23.22 -10.78 9.16
CA VAL A 81 23.34 -10.90 10.62
C VAL A 81 24.00 -12.24 10.96
N GLU A 82 25.03 -12.20 11.78
CA GLU A 82 25.72 -13.40 12.26
C GLU A 82 25.06 -13.88 13.56
N THR A 83 24.45 -15.05 13.50
CA THR A 83 23.91 -15.73 14.68
C THR A 83 24.94 -16.73 15.22
N ASN A 84 24.67 -17.30 16.39
CA ASN A 84 25.55 -18.33 16.98
C ASN A 84 25.65 -19.62 16.15
N VAL A 85 24.73 -19.83 15.19
CA VAL A 85 24.64 -21.09 14.43
C VAL A 85 25.02 -20.86 12.96
N THR A 86 24.44 -19.83 12.34
CA THR A 86 24.65 -19.52 10.93
C THR A 86 24.61 -18.01 10.66
N LYS A 87 25.11 -17.62 9.49
CA LYS A 87 24.93 -16.26 8.97
C LYS A 87 23.63 -16.17 8.19
N VAL A 88 22.74 -15.28 8.61
CA VAL A 88 21.49 -14.99 7.90
C VAL A 88 21.74 -13.87 6.91
N THR A 89 21.50 -14.14 5.63
CA THR A 89 21.65 -13.13 4.57
C THR A 89 20.42 -12.22 4.55
N VAL A 90 20.64 -10.91 4.43
CA VAL A 90 19.56 -9.93 4.31
C VAL A 90 19.61 -9.29 2.93
N GLY A 91 18.54 -9.47 2.15
CA GLY A 91 18.42 -8.99 0.79
C GLY A 91 17.30 -7.97 0.59
N ILE A 92 17.38 -7.25 -0.53
CA ILE A 92 16.39 -6.26 -0.95
C ILE A 92 15.81 -6.75 -2.28
N PHE A 93 14.53 -7.10 -2.27
CA PHE A 93 13.83 -7.64 -3.43
C PHE A 93 12.47 -6.93 -3.56
N PRO A 94 12.41 -5.72 -4.14
CA PRO A 94 11.17 -5.02 -4.35
C PRO A 94 10.22 -5.87 -5.20
N ILE A 95 9.01 -6.12 -4.71
CA ILE A 95 8.04 -6.95 -5.42
C ILE A 95 7.54 -6.21 -6.67
N GLY A 96 7.56 -6.91 -7.81
CA GLY A 96 6.98 -6.44 -9.06
C GLY A 96 5.57 -6.96 -9.29
N ILE A 97 4.96 -6.49 -10.38
CA ILE A 97 3.73 -7.07 -10.94
C ILE A 97 4.06 -7.91 -12.16
N ASN A 98 3.13 -8.77 -12.58
CA ASN A 98 3.20 -9.39 -13.91
C ASN A 98 2.77 -8.36 -14.96
N ALA A 99 3.70 -7.51 -15.39
CA ALA A 99 3.45 -6.41 -16.31
C ALA A 99 2.80 -6.88 -17.62
N ALA A 100 3.33 -7.95 -18.23
CA ALA A 100 2.80 -8.49 -19.48
C ALA A 100 1.35 -9.00 -19.35
N ALA A 101 1.02 -9.66 -18.23
CA ALA A 101 -0.35 -10.10 -18.01
C ALA A 101 -1.32 -8.93 -17.75
N VAL A 102 -0.86 -7.88 -17.05
CA VAL A 102 -1.66 -6.67 -16.80
C VAL A 102 -1.88 -5.89 -18.09
N GLU A 103 -0.83 -5.67 -18.88
CA GLU A 103 -0.91 -5.02 -20.19
C GLU A 103 -1.87 -5.76 -21.12
N LYS A 104 -1.72 -7.09 -21.22
CA LYS A 104 -2.65 -7.94 -21.99
C LYS A 104 -4.09 -7.78 -21.51
N ALA A 105 -4.33 -7.88 -20.20
CA ALA A 105 -5.67 -7.74 -19.64
C ALA A 105 -6.26 -6.34 -19.85
N ALA A 106 -5.41 -5.31 -19.92
CA ALA A 106 -5.82 -3.92 -20.08
C ALA A 106 -6.14 -3.57 -21.54
N PHE A 107 -5.40 -4.09 -22.51
CA PHE A 107 -5.50 -3.68 -23.93
C PHE A 107 -6.08 -4.74 -24.87
N GLU A 108 -6.13 -6.02 -24.48
CA GLU A 108 -6.69 -7.09 -25.32
C GLU A 108 -8.07 -7.58 -24.83
N ASN A 109 -8.69 -6.88 -23.89
CA ASN A 109 -10.02 -7.23 -23.38
C ASN A 109 -11.08 -6.23 -23.87
N PRO A 110 -12.00 -6.64 -24.76
CA PRO A 110 -13.03 -5.75 -25.32
C PRO A 110 -13.94 -5.09 -24.26
N LEU A 111 -14.15 -5.76 -23.12
CA LEU A 111 -14.94 -5.19 -22.02
C LEU A 111 -14.24 -4.00 -21.36
N VAL A 112 -12.90 -3.96 -21.38
CA VAL A 112 -12.13 -2.83 -20.89
C VAL A 112 -12.28 -1.66 -21.86
N ASP A 113 -12.16 -1.89 -23.16
CA ASP A 113 -12.33 -0.85 -24.18
C ASP A 113 -13.73 -0.20 -24.12
N GLU A 114 -14.79 -1.01 -24.00
CA GLU A 114 -16.15 -0.51 -23.84
C GLU A 114 -16.29 0.41 -22.61
N LYS A 115 -15.70 0.01 -21.48
CA LYS A 115 -15.73 0.80 -20.24
C LYS A 115 -14.87 2.06 -20.33
N VAL A 116 -13.72 2.01 -21.01
CA VAL A 116 -12.88 3.19 -21.27
C VAL A 116 -13.64 4.20 -22.12
N ASP A 117 -14.31 3.74 -23.18
CA ASP A 117 -15.14 4.61 -24.03
C ASP A 117 -16.30 5.24 -23.25
N ALA A 118 -16.96 4.46 -22.40
CA ALA A 118 -18.03 4.96 -21.55
C ALA A 118 -17.53 6.04 -20.57
N LEU A 119 -16.38 5.82 -19.92
CA LEU A 119 -15.76 6.80 -19.02
C LEU A 119 -15.32 8.07 -19.77
N THR A 120 -14.74 7.91 -20.96
CA THR A 120 -14.28 9.03 -21.79
C THR A 120 -15.44 9.89 -22.27
N ARG A 121 -16.59 9.29 -22.61
CA ARG A 121 -17.81 10.02 -22.95
C ARG A 121 -18.43 10.71 -21.74
N LEU A 122 -18.46 10.03 -20.59
CA LEU A 122 -19.03 10.56 -19.35
C LEU A 122 -18.27 11.80 -18.85
N TYR A 123 -16.94 11.77 -18.93
CA TYR A 123 -16.05 12.85 -18.48
C TYR A 123 -15.44 13.62 -19.65
N GLY A 124 -16.15 13.71 -20.78
CA GLY A 124 -15.65 14.41 -21.97
C GLY A 124 -15.26 15.85 -21.67
N GLY A 125 -13.98 16.19 -21.88
CA GLY A 125 -13.43 17.52 -21.58
C GLY A 125 -13.04 17.78 -20.12
N ILE A 126 -13.25 16.81 -19.23
CA ILE A 126 -12.88 16.85 -17.81
C ILE A 126 -11.64 15.97 -17.60
N LYS A 127 -10.69 16.44 -16.80
CA LYS A 127 -9.50 15.69 -16.42
C LYS A 127 -9.79 14.72 -15.28
N ILE A 128 -9.37 13.47 -15.43
CA ILE A 128 -9.65 12.40 -14.48
C ILE A 128 -8.40 12.12 -13.65
N ILE A 129 -8.52 12.34 -12.34
CA ILE A 129 -7.54 11.87 -11.35
C ILE A 129 -8.09 10.60 -10.72
N VAL A 130 -7.29 9.53 -10.69
CA VAL A 130 -7.68 8.26 -10.09
C VAL A 130 -6.84 7.97 -8.87
N GLY A 131 -7.51 7.54 -7.80
CA GLY A 131 -6.89 6.96 -6.61
C GLY A 131 -7.55 5.63 -6.27
N ARG A 132 -6.75 4.60 -6.01
CA ARG A 132 -7.24 3.35 -5.44
C ARG A 132 -6.41 2.99 -4.22
N ASP A 133 -7.08 2.93 -3.08
CA ASP A 133 -6.41 2.67 -1.81
C ASP A 133 -7.29 1.79 -0.91
N ARG A 134 -6.66 1.09 0.04
CA ARG A 134 -7.40 0.52 1.16
C ARG A 134 -7.77 1.64 2.12
N LEU A 135 -8.89 1.50 2.80
CA LEU A 135 -9.30 2.47 3.81
C LEU A 135 -8.48 2.26 5.10
N ASP A 136 -7.32 2.92 5.15
CA ASP A 136 -6.34 2.80 6.23
C ASP A 136 -5.64 4.16 6.40
N THR A 137 -5.34 4.52 7.65
CA THR A 137 -4.56 5.70 8.02
C THR A 137 -3.24 5.84 7.27
N LEU A 138 -2.59 4.73 6.94
CA LEU A 138 -1.28 4.72 6.29
C LEU A 138 -1.35 4.96 4.78
N ARG A 139 -2.52 4.78 4.18
CA ARG A 139 -2.72 4.91 2.73
C ARG A 139 -2.91 6.35 2.27
N GLY A 140 -3.16 7.25 3.20
CA GLY A 140 -3.10 8.69 2.93
C GLY A 140 -4.28 9.24 2.12
N VAL A 141 -5.44 8.58 2.14
CA VAL A 141 -6.64 9.03 1.41
C VAL A 141 -7.09 10.41 1.88
N SER A 142 -7.11 10.66 3.19
CA SER A 142 -7.46 11.99 3.72
C SER A 142 -6.53 13.09 3.22
N GLN A 143 -5.23 12.83 3.17
CA GLN A 143 -4.22 13.75 2.67
C GLN A 143 -4.43 14.05 1.18
N LYS A 144 -4.85 13.04 0.41
CA LYS A 144 -5.22 13.19 -0.99
C LYS A 144 -6.39 14.15 -1.17
N LEU A 145 -7.46 13.96 -0.38
CA LEU A 145 -8.65 14.81 -0.43
C LEU A 145 -8.33 16.25 -0.02
N ILE A 146 -7.56 16.44 1.05
CA ILE A 146 -7.12 17.77 1.51
C ILE A 146 -6.25 18.46 0.45
N ALA A 147 -5.34 17.72 -0.18
CA ALA A 147 -4.52 18.27 -1.26
C ALA A 147 -5.36 18.65 -2.48
N PHE A 148 -6.38 17.85 -2.81
CA PHE A 148 -7.30 18.15 -3.90
C PHE A 148 -8.20 19.36 -3.60
N GLU A 149 -8.73 19.47 -2.38
CA GLU A 149 -9.45 20.65 -1.91
C GLU A 149 -8.58 21.91 -2.03
N ARG A 150 -7.33 21.82 -1.58
CA ARG A 150 -6.37 22.93 -1.69
C ARG A 150 -6.08 23.29 -3.14
N PHE A 151 -5.93 22.30 -4.01
CA PHE A 151 -5.75 22.52 -5.45
C PHE A 151 -6.93 23.28 -6.07
N LEU A 152 -8.18 22.92 -5.74
CA LEU A 152 -9.36 23.63 -6.24
C LEU A 152 -9.48 25.06 -5.69
N ALA A 153 -9.02 25.29 -4.44
CA ALA A 153 -8.97 26.61 -3.83
C ALA A 153 -7.91 27.52 -4.48
N ASP A 154 -6.70 27.00 -4.68
CA ASP A 154 -5.56 27.76 -5.21
C ASP A 154 -5.68 27.97 -6.73
N PHE A 155 -6.38 27.09 -7.45
CA PHE A 155 -6.54 27.16 -8.90
C PHE A 155 -8.01 27.07 -9.35
N PRO A 156 -8.79 28.17 -9.21
CA PRO A 156 -10.20 28.19 -9.60
C PRO A 156 -10.46 27.84 -11.06
N GLN A 157 -9.48 28.03 -11.96
CA GLN A 157 -9.61 27.68 -13.38
C GLN A 157 -9.82 26.19 -13.66
N TRP A 158 -9.52 25.33 -12.69
CA TRP A 158 -9.70 23.87 -12.75
C TRP A 158 -11.00 23.38 -12.12
N GLN A 159 -11.76 24.26 -11.46
CA GLN A 159 -13.12 23.94 -11.01
C GLN A 159 -13.98 23.58 -12.23
N ASP A 160 -14.85 22.59 -12.06
CA ASP A 160 -15.67 21.96 -13.13
C ASP A 160 -14.89 21.32 -14.29
N LYS A 161 -13.55 21.25 -14.21
CA LYS A 161 -12.68 20.66 -15.26
C LYS A 161 -11.84 19.50 -14.77
N VAL A 162 -11.89 19.16 -13.49
CA VAL A 162 -11.13 18.05 -12.90
C VAL A 162 -12.02 17.26 -11.96
N VAL A 163 -12.03 15.94 -12.12
CA VAL A 163 -12.71 15.00 -11.22
C VAL A 163 -11.69 14.08 -10.55
N LEU A 164 -11.84 13.88 -9.24
CA LEU A 164 -11.11 12.87 -8.48
C LEU A 164 -12.01 11.65 -8.28
N ILE A 165 -11.67 10.54 -8.92
CA ILE A 165 -12.30 9.25 -8.70
C ILE A 165 -11.47 8.47 -7.68
N GLN A 166 -11.99 8.37 -6.45
CA GLN A 166 -11.35 7.63 -5.36
C GLN A 166 -12.11 6.33 -5.10
N VAL A 167 -11.46 5.21 -5.39
CA VAL A 167 -11.95 3.87 -5.05
C VAL A 167 -11.32 3.45 -3.74
N THR A 168 -12.13 3.06 -2.76
CA THR A 168 -11.63 2.53 -1.48
C THR A 168 -12.13 1.12 -1.26
N SER A 169 -11.19 0.18 -1.10
CA SER A 169 -11.55 -1.18 -0.70
C SER A 169 -11.80 -1.23 0.81
N PRO A 170 -12.97 -1.72 1.26
CA PRO A 170 -13.25 -1.85 2.68
C PRO A 170 -12.28 -2.84 3.32
N THR A 171 -11.71 -2.46 4.45
CA THR A 171 -10.75 -3.26 5.22
C THR A 171 -11.54 -4.30 6.01
N SER A 172 -11.42 -5.58 5.62
CA SER A 172 -12.04 -6.72 6.30
C SER A 172 -11.18 -7.28 7.44
N ILE A 173 -10.33 -6.45 8.08
CA ILE A 173 -9.53 -6.90 9.23
C ILE A 173 -10.45 -6.86 10.45
N GLU A 174 -11.09 -8.01 10.72
CA GLU A 174 -11.61 -8.39 12.03
C GLU A 174 -10.50 -8.20 13.07
N GLY A 175 -10.46 -7.04 13.76
CA GLY A 175 -9.53 -6.83 14.87
C GLY A 175 -8.85 -5.46 14.94
N GLU A 176 -8.88 -4.63 13.90
CA GLU A 176 -8.65 -3.20 14.11
C GLU A 176 -9.93 -2.64 14.73
N ALA A 177 -9.87 -2.36 16.04
CA ALA A 177 -10.98 -1.86 16.86
C ALA A 177 -11.99 -1.10 16.01
N GLU A 178 -13.23 -1.61 15.94
CA GLU A 178 -14.34 -1.11 15.11
C GLU A 178 -14.43 0.43 15.08
N ASP A 179 -14.02 1.06 16.17
CA ASP A 179 -13.96 2.50 16.38
C ASP A 179 -12.97 3.26 15.46
N SER A 180 -11.78 2.71 15.18
CA SER A 180 -10.74 3.40 14.39
C SER A 180 -11.01 3.39 12.88
N GLY A 181 -11.44 2.24 12.34
CA GLY A 181 -11.89 2.11 10.96
C GLY A 181 -13.11 2.98 10.69
N ASN A 182 -14.10 2.99 11.60
CA ASN A 182 -15.29 3.84 11.47
C ASN A 182 -14.95 5.33 11.51
N ARG A 183 -14.02 5.77 12.37
CA ARG A 183 -13.58 7.18 12.38
C ARG A 183 -12.95 7.62 11.06
N ILE A 184 -12.14 6.77 10.43
CA ILE A 184 -11.50 7.09 9.14
C ILE A 184 -12.54 7.13 8.03
N THR A 185 -13.46 6.17 8.00
CA THR A 185 -14.58 6.16 7.04
C THR A 185 -15.40 7.45 7.18
N ASN A 186 -15.81 7.79 8.40
CA ASN A 186 -16.59 9.00 8.67
C ASN A 186 -15.85 10.26 8.25
N LYS A 187 -14.55 10.36 8.57
CA LYS A 187 -13.72 11.49 8.17
C LYS A 187 -13.59 11.61 6.65
N ILE A 188 -13.43 10.51 5.94
CA ILE A 188 -13.37 10.51 4.47
C ILE A 188 -14.71 10.96 3.89
N SER A 189 -15.82 10.39 4.36
CA SER A 189 -17.17 10.78 3.92
C SER A 189 -17.46 12.26 4.20
N GLU A 190 -17.05 12.78 5.37
CA GLU A 190 -17.18 14.19 5.73
C GLU A 190 -16.36 15.09 4.80
N LEU A 191 -15.10 14.73 4.52
CA LEU A 191 -14.25 15.49 3.58
C LEU A 191 -14.85 15.48 2.16
N VAL A 192 -15.31 14.32 1.68
CA VAL A 192 -15.95 14.21 0.35
C VAL A 192 -17.20 15.08 0.30
N ALA A 193 -18.06 15.02 1.33
CA ALA A 193 -19.27 15.83 1.39
C ALA A 193 -18.96 17.33 1.45
N ASN A 194 -17.97 17.75 2.23
CA ASN A 194 -17.56 19.15 2.34
C ASN A 194 -17.04 19.72 1.01
N ILE A 195 -16.13 18.99 0.35
CA ILE A 195 -15.53 19.43 -0.92
C ILE A 195 -16.59 19.43 -2.02
N ASN A 196 -17.42 18.39 -2.11
CA ASN A 196 -18.52 18.35 -3.08
C ASN A 196 -19.59 19.44 -2.81
N GLY A 197 -19.85 19.78 -1.54
CA GLY A 197 -20.76 20.87 -1.19
C GLY A 197 -20.19 22.26 -1.50
N THR A 198 -18.86 22.42 -1.45
CA THR A 198 -18.19 23.71 -1.68
C THR A 198 -17.91 23.98 -3.15
N TYR A 199 -17.44 22.96 -3.88
CA TYR A 199 -16.96 23.08 -5.27
C TYR A 199 -17.83 22.31 -6.28
N GLY A 200 -18.82 21.56 -5.82
CA GLY A 200 -19.77 20.87 -6.70
C GLY A 200 -20.95 21.74 -7.09
N SER A 201 -21.66 21.27 -8.10
CA SER A 201 -22.90 21.84 -8.62
C SER A 201 -23.92 20.73 -8.85
N LEU A 202 -25.14 21.09 -9.27
CA LEU A 202 -26.18 20.10 -9.58
C LEU A 202 -25.78 19.13 -10.70
N SER A 203 -24.90 19.57 -11.61
CA SER A 203 -24.46 18.81 -12.78
C SER A 203 -23.06 18.21 -12.63
N PHE A 204 -22.29 18.64 -11.62
CA PHE A 204 -20.89 18.25 -11.48
C PHE A 204 -20.50 18.02 -10.02
N SER A 205 -19.85 16.89 -9.76
CA SER A 205 -19.31 16.57 -8.44
C SER A 205 -17.81 16.32 -8.59
N PRO A 206 -16.96 17.14 -7.94
CA PRO A 206 -15.51 17.09 -8.12
C PRO A 206 -14.88 15.82 -7.54
N ILE A 207 -15.54 15.14 -6.59
CA ILE A 207 -15.08 13.86 -6.04
C ILE A 207 -16.15 12.78 -6.19
N GLN A 208 -15.76 11.70 -6.86
CA GLN A 208 -16.52 10.45 -6.95
C GLN A 208 -15.87 9.41 -6.03
N HIS A 209 -16.50 9.12 -4.89
CA HIS A 209 -16.00 8.15 -3.92
C HIS A 209 -16.76 6.83 -4.00
N PHE A 210 -16.04 5.75 -4.29
CA PHE A 210 -16.58 4.40 -4.43
C PHE A 210 -16.02 3.46 -3.34
N PRO A 211 -16.75 3.25 -2.23
CA PRO A 211 -16.34 2.35 -1.16
C PRO A 211 -16.64 0.87 -1.47
N GLN A 212 -16.22 0.40 -2.64
CA GLN A 212 -16.51 -0.96 -3.10
C GLN A 212 -15.32 -1.59 -3.82
N TYR A 213 -15.38 -2.92 -3.96
CA TYR A 213 -14.49 -3.64 -4.86
C TYR A 213 -14.93 -3.44 -6.31
N LEU A 214 -13.98 -3.10 -7.17
CA LEU A 214 -14.19 -3.08 -8.62
C LEU A 214 -13.77 -4.42 -9.22
N SER A 215 -14.47 -4.82 -10.28
CA SER A 215 -14.01 -5.92 -11.12
C SER A 215 -12.69 -5.54 -11.81
N GLN A 216 -11.90 -6.54 -12.22
CA GLN A 216 -10.64 -6.28 -12.92
C GLN A 216 -10.84 -5.42 -14.19
N PRO A 217 -11.84 -5.67 -15.05
CA PRO A 217 -12.05 -4.82 -16.23
C PRO A 217 -12.39 -3.36 -15.90
N GLU A 218 -13.18 -3.13 -14.84
CA GLU A 218 -13.50 -1.77 -14.38
C GLU A 218 -12.28 -1.04 -13.85
N TYR A 219 -11.46 -1.73 -13.08
CA TYR A 219 -10.25 -1.15 -12.54
C TYR A 219 -9.26 -0.78 -13.65
N LEU A 220 -9.02 -1.68 -14.61
CA LEU A 220 -8.12 -1.41 -15.74
C LEU A 220 -8.67 -0.31 -16.64
N ALA A 221 -9.99 -0.27 -16.86
CA ALA A 221 -10.62 0.80 -17.62
C ALA A 221 -10.47 2.15 -16.92
N LEU A 222 -10.63 2.19 -15.60
CA LEU A 222 -10.45 3.40 -14.79
C LEU A 222 -9.00 3.89 -14.87
N LEU A 223 -8.01 2.99 -14.77
CA LEU A 223 -6.59 3.36 -14.93
C LEU A 223 -6.29 3.87 -16.34
N ARG A 224 -6.79 3.22 -17.39
CA ARG A 224 -6.59 3.64 -18.79
C ARG A 224 -7.24 4.98 -19.12
N ALA A 225 -8.39 5.28 -18.51
CA ALA A 225 -9.11 6.54 -18.71
C ALA A 225 -8.53 7.69 -17.87
N ALA A 226 -7.70 7.40 -16.86
CA ALA A 226 -7.13 8.41 -15.98
C ALA A 226 -6.10 9.28 -16.71
N ASP A 227 -6.16 10.60 -16.51
CA ASP A 227 -5.06 11.50 -16.87
C ASP A 227 -3.93 11.46 -15.82
N ILE A 228 -4.28 11.21 -14.55
CA ILE A 228 -3.35 11.22 -13.41
C ILE A 228 -3.67 10.07 -12.44
N GLY A 229 -2.67 9.25 -12.13
CA GLY A 229 -2.70 8.34 -10.98
C GLY A 229 -2.14 9.02 -9.73
N LEU A 230 -2.95 9.22 -8.68
CA LEU A 230 -2.55 9.94 -7.48
C LEU A 230 -2.39 9.01 -6.27
N ILE A 231 -1.15 8.90 -5.79
CA ILE A 231 -0.73 7.99 -4.71
C ILE A 231 -0.07 8.79 -3.60
N THR A 232 -0.66 8.75 -2.41
CA THR A 232 -0.30 9.61 -1.28
C THR A 232 -0.04 8.80 0.00
N SER A 233 0.36 7.53 -0.16
CA SER A 233 0.65 6.64 0.97
C SER A 233 1.72 7.23 1.89
N VAL A 234 1.40 7.33 3.18
CA VAL A 234 2.29 7.86 4.22
C VAL A 234 3.43 6.87 4.49
N ARG A 235 3.08 5.57 4.56
CA ARG A 235 4.05 4.50 4.73
C ARG A 235 3.52 3.21 4.11
N ASP A 236 4.27 2.65 3.18
CA ASP A 236 3.91 1.41 2.50
C ASP A 236 5.15 0.55 2.25
N GLY A 237 4.93 -0.76 2.14
CA GLY A 237 5.96 -1.70 1.75
C GLY A 237 6.27 -1.54 0.26
N MET A 238 5.24 -1.77 -0.56
CA MET A 238 5.22 -1.50 -1.99
C MET A 238 3.78 -1.23 -2.43
N ASN A 239 3.58 -0.15 -3.18
CA ASN A 239 2.28 0.20 -3.73
C ASN A 239 2.13 -0.44 -5.11
N THR A 240 1.41 -1.56 -5.22
CA THR A 240 1.19 -2.20 -6.51
C THR A 240 0.29 -1.40 -7.48
N PRO A 241 -0.71 -0.61 -7.02
CA PRO A 241 -1.46 0.27 -7.91
C PRO A 241 -0.62 1.30 -8.68
N SER A 242 0.58 1.65 -8.21
CA SER A 242 1.49 2.55 -8.93
C SER A 242 2.17 1.91 -10.13
N LEU A 243 2.19 0.58 -10.17
CA LEU A 243 2.90 -0.21 -11.19
C LEU A 243 1.96 -0.69 -12.30
N THR A 244 0.66 -0.70 -12.04
CA THR A 244 -0.41 -1.10 -12.96
C THR A 244 -0.90 0.07 -13.78
#